data_AF-A0A967VZL0-F1
#
_entry.id   AF-A0A967VZL0-F1
#
_cell.length_a   1.000
_cell.length_b   1.000
_cell.length_c   1.000
_cell.angle_alpha   90.00
_cell.angle_beta   90.00
_cell.angle_gamma   90.00
#
_symmetry.space_group_name_H-M   'P 1'
#
loop_
_entity.id
_entity.type
_entity.pdbx_description
1 polymer ?
#
loop_
_entity_poly.entity_id
_entity_poly.type
_entity_poly.pdbx_seq_one_letter_code
_entity_poly.pdbx_strand_id
1 'polypeptide(L)'
;MSEHNSRKDSCPVLLIDATEAEVMQLRKDMPGWPWLEAPKGWPFTKKAASVPESIKVILVFAHKNKETRALDVCKHIFEDKTMDDVTLLVAASRYQMTLANDIRRLTRGHFIFRPIEEEALLNKINEIRHAKY
;
A
#
# COMPACT_ATOMS: atom_id res chain seq x y z
N MET A 1 29.70 -3.12 2.47
CA MET A 1 29.14 -1.91 1.86
C MET A 1 28.25 -2.36 0.73
N SER A 2 26.95 -2.48 1.00
CA SER A 2 25.96 -3.06 0.08
C SER A 2 25.08 -1.94 -0.49
N GLU A 3 25.71 -0.90 -1.01
CA GLU A 3 25.03 0.08 -1.86
C GLU A 3 25.08 -0.51 -3.26
N HIS A 4 23.96 -1.01 -3.79
CA HIS A 4 23.63 -1.27 -5.21
C HIS A 4 22.81 -2.57 -5.34
N ASN A 5 21.53 -2.53 -4.93
CA ASN A 5 20.52 -3.39 -5.54
C ASN A 5 19.06 -2.92 -5.35
N SER A 6 18.78 -2.02 -4.39
CA SER A 6 17.41 -1.56 -4.09
C SER A 6 16.63 -0.99 -5.29
N ARG A 7 17.31 -0.32 -6.24
CA ARG A 7 16.66 0.21 -7.46
C ARG A 7 16.14 -0.87 -8.43
N LYS A 8 16.69 -2.09 -8.41
CA LYS A 8 16.20 -3.18 -9.28
C LYS A 8 14.94 -3.84 -8.74
N ASP A 9 14.65 -3.64 -7.46
CA ASP A 9 13.53 -4.27 -6.76
C ASP A 9 12.36 -3.30 -6.50
N SER A 10 12.49 -2.02 -6.89
CA SER A 10 11.38 -1.08 -6.83
C SER A 10 10.30 -1.48 -7.83
N CYS A 11 9.04 -1.38 -7.41
CA CYS A 11 7.90 -1.73 -8.24
C CYS A 11 6.83 -0.63 -8.15
N PRO A 12 5.98 -0.46 -9.17
CA PRO A 12 4.93 0.56 -9.12
C PRO A 12 4.01 0.37 -7.93
N VAL A 13 3.89 1.41 -7.11
CA VAL A 13 3.03 1.44 -5.93
C VAL A 13 1.90 2.43 -6.15
N LEU A 14 0.66 1.92 -6.09
CA LEU A 14 -0.53 2.76 -6.11
C LEU A 14 -0.86 3.22 -4.69
N LEU A 15 -0.91 4.53 -4.49
CA LEU A 15 -1.19 5.20 -3.24
C LEU A 15 -2.68 5.56 -3.17
N ILE A 16 -3.35 5.14 -2.09
CA ILE A 16 -4.76 5.44 -1.86
C ILE A 16 -4.91 6.26 -0.59
N ASP A 17 -5.72 7.31 -0.70
CA ASP A 17 -5.97 8.27 0.38
C ASP A 17 -4.69 8.92 0.96
N ALA A 18 -3.57 8.86 0.25
CA ALA A 18 -2.36 9.59 0.61
C ALA A 18 -2.60 11.10 0.50
N THR A 19 -2.07 11.86 1.45
CA THR A 19 -2.04 13.33 1.37
C THR A 19 -0.90 13.79 0.48
N GLU A 20 -1.00 14.99 -0.08
CA GLU A 20 0.07 15.60 -0.89
C GLU A 20 1.41 15.64 -0.15
N ALA A 21 1.39 15.95 1.15
CA ALA A 21 2.59 15.95 1.99
C ALA A 21 3.23 14.56 2.11
N GLU A 22 2.43 13.50 2.24
CA GLU A 22 2.94 12.12 2.29
C GLU A 22 3.51 11.69 0.95
N VAL A 23 2.84 12.04 -0.16
CA VAL A 23 3.35 11.75 -1.51
C VAL A 23 4.67 12.48 -1.76
N MET A 24 4.76 13.76 -1.39
CA MET A 24 5.99 14.55 -1.50
C MET A 24 7.11 13.94 -0.65
N GLN A 25 6.80 13.52 0.58
CA GLN A 25 7.78 12.88 1.46
C GLN A 25 8.28 11.55 0.89
N LEU A 26 7.39 10.68 0.39
CA LEU A 26 7.76 9.42 -0.27
C LEU A 26 8.65 9.66 -1.50
N ARG A 27 8.30 10.65 -2.35
CA ARG A 27 9.09 11.00 -3.53
C ARG A 27 10.46 11.58 -3.17
N LYS A 28 10.56 12.27 -2.03
CA LYS A 28 11.82 12.81 -1.51
C LYS A 28 12.72 11.70 -0.95
N ASP A 29 12.16 10.83 -0.12
CA ASP A 29 12.91 9.78 0.58
C ASP A 29 13.26 8.61 -0.34
N MET A 30 12.38 8.32 -1.30
CA MET A 30 12.50 7.22 -2.26
C MET A 30 12.25 7.71 -3.70
N PRO A 31 13.16 8.52 -4.26
CA PRO A 31 12.97 9.11 -5.59
C PRO A 31 13.03 8.09 -6.74
N GLY A 32 13.57 6.90 -6.50
CA GLY A 32 13.65 5.81 -7.48
C GLY A 32 12.40 4.94 -7.60
N TRP A 33 11.37 5.22 -6.81
CA TRP A 33 10.15 4.41 -6.76
C TRP A 33 9.04 5.01 -7.62
N PRO A 34 8.30 4.18 -8.39
CA PRO A 34 7.17 4.66 -9.18
C PRO A 34 5.93 4.82 -8.29
N TRP A 35 5.79 6.01 -7.71
CA TRP A 35 4.64 6.39 -6.87
C TRP A 35 3.47 6.90 -7.72
N LEU A 36 2.38 6.12 -7.77
CA LEU A 36 1.18 6.43 -8.54
C LEU A 36 0.05 6.78 -7.59
N GLU A 37 -0.70 7.83 -7.87
CA GLU A 37 -1.79 8.29 -7.01
C GLU A 37 -3.12 7.76 -7.55
N ALA A 38 -3.93 7.14 -6.68
CA ALA A 38 -5.25 6.67 -7.07
C ALA A 38 -6.19 7.85 -7.35
N PRO A 39 -7.06 7.76 -8.37
CA PRO A 39 -8.10 8.75 -8.59
C PRO A 39 -8.98 8.94 -7.35
N LYS A 40 -9.47 10.17 -7.15
CA LYS A 40 -10.35 10.48 -6.02
C LYS A 40 -11.58 9.56 -6.02
N GLY A 41 -11.80 8.85 -4.92
CA GLY A 41 -12.94 7.95 -4.75
C GLY A 41 -12.71 6.52 -5.24
N TRP A 42 -11.51 6.19 -5.74
CA TRP A 42 -11.07 4.80 -5.95
C TRP A 42 -10.97 4.07 -4.59
N PRO A 43 -11.32 2.78 -4.48
CA PRO A 43 -11.84 1.88 -5.52
C PRO A 43 -13.36 1.93 -5.73
N PHE A 44 -14.10 2.70 -4.93
CA PHE A 44 -15.57 2.62 -4.87
C PHE A 44 -16.34 3.18 -6.09
N THR A 45 -15.65 3.74 -7.08
CA THR A 45 -16.30 4.38 -8.24
C THR A 45 -16.16 3.53 -9.49
N LYS A 46 -17.28 3.27 -10.19
CA LYS A 46 -17.32 2.44 -11.41
C LYS A 46 -16.45 2.95 -12.59
N LYS A 47 -16.05 4.23 -12.55
CA LYS A 47 -15.16 4.88 -13.53
C LYS A 47 -13.67 4.72 -13.23
N ALA A 48 -13.32 4.11 -12.09
CA ALA A 48 -11.99 3.61 -11.81
C ALA A 48 -11.71 2.35 -12.65
N ALA A 49 -11.78 2.49 -13.97
CA ALA A 49 -11.50 1.42 -14.89
C ALA A 49 -10.02 1.04 -14.75
N SER A 50 -9.78 -0.20 -14.32
CA SER A 50 -8.51 -0.93 -14.34
C SER A 50 -7.36 -0.22 -13.62
N VAL A 51 -6.98 -0.77 -12.46
CA VAL A 51 -5.60 -0.63 -11.97
C VAL A 51 -4.68 -1.07 -13.13
N PRO A 52 -3.67 -0.27 -13.52
CA PRO A 52 -2.74 -0.70 -14.55
C PRO A 52 -2.20 -2.09 -14.22
N GLU A 53 -2.14 -3.01 -15.19
CA GLU A 53 -1.64 -4.39 -14.98
C GLU A 53 -0.22 -4.44 -14.37
N SER A 54 0.50 -3.31 -14.50
CA SER A 54 1.83 -3.08 -13.95
C SER A 54 1.87 -2.80 -12.44
N ILE A 55 0.74 -2.47 -11.80
CA ILE A 55 0.70 -2.27 -10.34
C ILE A 55 0.82 -3.62 -9.65
N LYS A 56 1.85 -3.75 -8.83
CA LYS A 56 2.07 -4.95 -8.00
C LYS A 56 1.88 -4.67 -6.52
N VAL A 57 1.77 -3.41 -6.12
CA VAL A 57 1.58 -3.01 -4.72
C VAL A 57 0.56 -1.89 -4.63
N ILE A 58 -0.36 -2.01 -3.69
CA ILE A 58 -1.29 -0.98 -3.28
C ILE A 58 -0.97 -0.61 -1.83
N LEU A 59 -0.85 0.69 -1.57
CA LEU A 59 -0.61 1.24 -0.24
C LEU A 59 -1.76 2.18 0.16
N VAL A 60 -2.57 1.75 1.13
CA VAL A 60 -3.71 2.50 1.66
C VAL A 60 -3.29 3.30 2.89
N PHE A 61 -3.43 4.61 2.85
CA PHE A 61 -3.09 5.48 3.97
C PHE A 61 -4.23 5.55 4.98
N ALA A 62 -3.96 5.10 6.20
CA ALA A 62 -4.89 5.21 7.31
C ALA A 62 -4.72 6.56 8.01
N HIS A 63 -5.73 7.42 7.93
CA HIS A 63 -5.73 8.70 8.63
C HIS A 63 -6.50 8.63 9.94
N LYS A 64 -6.10 9.47 10.90
CA LYS A 64 -6.83 9.62 12.17
C LYS A 64 -8.29 9.99 11.87
N ASN A 65 -9.23 9.33 12.54
CA ASN A 65 -10.67 9.47 12.36
C ASN A 65 -11.20 9.02 10.98
N LYS A 66 -10.38 8.31 10.19
CA LYS A 66 -10.73 7.73 8.88
C LYS A 66 -10.30 6.26 8.80
N GLU A 67 -10.11 5.60 9.93
CA GLU A 67 -9.70 4.19 10.01
C GLU A 67 -10.74 3.27 9.35
N THR A 68 -12.03 3.53 9.57
CA THR A 68 -13.13 2.79 8.94
C THR A 68 -13.03 2.84 7.42
N ARG A 69 -12.72 4.02 6.86
CA ARG A 69 -12.55 4.18 5.41
C ARG A 69 -11.38 3.35 4.87
N ALA A 70 -10.24 3.34 5.57
CA ALA A 70 -9.10 2.52 5.17
C ALA A 70 -9.45 1.02 5.20
N LEU A 71 -10.20 0.58 6.22
CA LEU A 71 -10.68 -0.80 6.33
C LEU A 71 -11.65 -1.15 5.19
N ASP A 72 -12.61 -0.28 4.88
CA ASP A 72 -13.58 -0.49 3.80
C ASP A 72 -12.91 -0.57 2.43
N VAL A 73 -11.91 0.30 2.18
CA VAL A 73 -11.08 0.24 0.97
C VAL A 73 -10.40 -1.13 0.88
N CYS A 74 -9.81 -1.61 1.98
CA CYS A 74 -9.12 -2.89 1.98
C CYS A 74 -10.08 -4.05 1.71
N LYS A 75 -11.24 -4.10 2.39
CA LYS A 75 -12.26 -5.12 2.15
C LYS A 75 -12.69 -5.16 0.68
N HIS A 76 -12.95 -3.99 0.10
CA HIS A 76 -13.35 -3.89 -1.30
C HIS A 76 -12.29 -4.43 -2.26
N ILE A 77 -11.01 -4.11 -2.04
CA ILE A 77 -9.89 -4.63 -2.85
C ILE A 77 -9.73 -6.14 -2.65
N PHE A 78 -9.92 -6.65 -1.44
CA PHE A 78 -9.82 -8.09 -1.16
C PHE A 78 -10.94 -8.91 -1.80
N GLU A 79 -12.12 -8.34 -1.98
CA GLU A 79 -13.25 -9.00 -2.65
C GLU A 79 -13.10 -9.01 -4.18
N ASP A 80 -12.21 -8.18 -4.73
CA ASP A 80 -11.93 -8.12 -6.16
C ASP A 80 -10.86 -9.16 -6.56
N LYS A 81 -11.32 -10.26 -7.18
CA LYS A 81 -10.45 -11.35 -7.67
C LYS A 81 -9.40 -10.89 -8.68
N THR A 82 -9.63 -9.78 -9.40
CA THR A 82 -8.63 -9.25 -10.33
C THR A 82 -7.40 -8.68 -9.62
N MET A 83 -7.51 -8.46 -8.30
CA MET A 83 -6.45 -7.94 -7.44
C MET A 83 -5.75 -9.04 -6.65
N ASP A 84 -6.01 -10.33 -6.91
CA ASP A 84 -5.44 -11.45 -6.14
C ASP A 84 -3.90 -11.49 -6.15
N ASP A 85 -3.29 -11.09 -7.26
CA ASP A 85 -1.83 -11.02 -7.42
C ASP A 85 -1.22 -9.73 -6.88
N VAL A 86 -2.05 -8.73 -6.52
CA VAL A 86 -1.57 -7.45 -6.00
C VAL A 86 -1.29 -7.57 -4.50
N THR A 87 -0.15 -7.02 -4.07
CA THR A 87 0.19 -6.88 -2.66
C THR A 87 -0.55 -5.67 -2.08
N LEU A 88 -1.43 -5.89 -1.11
CA LEU A 88 -2.15 -4.82 -0.41
C LEU A 88 -1.54 -4.56 0.96
N LEU A 89 -1.17 -3.30 1.21
CA LEU A 89 -0.58 -2.82 2.46
C LEU A 89 -1.37 -1.62 3.00
N VAL A 90 -1.55 -1.57 4.32
CA VAL A 90 -2.08 -0.40 5.02
C VAL A 90 -0.94 0.36 5.70
N ALA A 91 -0.77 1.64 5.35
CA ALA A 91 0.14 2.56 6.04
C ALA A 91 -0.55 3.12 7.30
N ALA A 92 -0.25 2.54 8.46
CA ALA A 92 -0.83 2.91 9.74
C ALA A 92 0.17 3.67 10.62
N SER A 93 -0.33 4.47 11.57
CA SER A 93 0.50 4.98 12.67
C SER A 93 0.47 4.02 13.86
N ARG A 94 1.40 4.17 14.81
CA ARG A 94 1.40 3.45 16.10
C ARG A 94 0.12 3.65 16.93
N TYR A 95 -0.66 4.69 16.65
CA TYR A 95 -1.92 4.98 17.35
C TYR A 95 -3.13 4.28 16.73
N GLN A 96 -2.96 3.61 15.59
CA GLN A 96 -4.04 2.94 14.84
C GLN A 96 -3.94 1.41 15.01
N MET A 97 -3.62 0.94 16.21
CA MET A 97 -3.46 -0.50 16.50
C MET A 97 -4.75 -1.30 16.27
N THR A 98 -5.91 -0.73 16.57
CA THR A 98 -7.20 -1.38 16.30
C THR A 98 -7.36 -1.70 14.82
N LEU A 99 -7.10 -0.70 13.95
CA LEU A 99 -7.09 -0.91 12.51
C LEU A 99 -6.06 -1.97 12.09
N ALA A 100 -4.84 -1.91 12.61
CA ALA A 100 -3.81 -2.90 12.28
C ALA A 100 -4.23 -4.33 12.64
N ASN A 101 -4.95 -4.51 13.76
CA ASN A 101 -5.49 -5.80 14.17
C ASN A 101 -6.64 -6.26 13.28
N ASP A 102 -7.55 -5.35 12.89
CA ASP A 102 -8.64 -5.68 11.97
C ASP A 102 -8.10 -6.04 10.58
N ILE A 103 -7.09 -5.34 10.09
CA ILE A 103 -6.40 -5.68 8.84
C ILE A 103 -5.76 -7.06 8.94
N ARG A 104 -5.03 -7.38 10.02
CA ARG A 104 -4.41 -8.70 10.22
C ARG A 104 -5.40 -9.88 10.17
N ARG A 105 -6.69 -9.64 10.45
CA ARG A 105 -7.73 -10.68 10.40
C ARG A 105 -8.22 -10.98 8.99
N LEU A 106 -7.88 -10.13 8.02
CA LEU A 106 -8.18 -10.36 6.60
C LEU A 106 -7.14 -11.34 6.02
N THR A 107 -7.58 -12.27 5.17
CA THR A 107 -6.76 -13.38 4.64
C THR A 107 -5.45 -12.93 3.96
N ARG A 108 -5.41 -11.70 3.45
CA ARG A 108 -4.25 -11.09 2.78
C ARG A 108 -3.91 -9.71 3.38
N GLY A 109 -4.32 -9.51 4.63
CA GLY A 109 -4.21 -8.23 5.32
C GLY A 109 -2.83 -7.96 5.87
N HIS A 110 -2.14 -6.99 5.27
CA HIS A 110 -0.83 -6.55 5.71
C HIS A 110 -0.80 -5.06 5.98
N PHE A 111 0.09 -4.64 6.86
CA PHE A 111 0.28 -3.22 7.18
C PHE A 111 1.78 -2.92 7.34
N ILE A 112 2.09 -1.63 7.23
CA ILE A 112 3.39 -1.02 7.50
C ILE A 112 3.17 0.21 8.37
N PHE A 113 4.10 0.49 9.27
CA PHE A 113 4.02 1.69 10.08
C PHE A 113 4.60 2.90 9.35
N ARG A 114 4.00 4.08 9.58
CA ARG A 114 4.56 5.37 9.19
C ARG A 114 5.50 5.90 10.29
N PRO A 115 6.59 6.60 9.95
CA PRO A 115 7.06 6.89 8.59
C PRO A 115 7.53 5.63 7.84
N ILE A 116 7.37 5.61 6.52
CA ILE A 116 7.69 4.44 5.68
C ILE A 116 9.12 4.56 5.19
N GLU A 117 9.96 3.62 5.59
CA GLU A 117 11.35 3.51 5.14
C GLU A 117 11.46 2.53 3.97
N GLU A 118 12.41 2.78 3.06
CA GLU A 118 12.59 1.98 1.85
C GLU A 118 12.84 0.50 2.15
N GLU A 119 13.80 0.22 3.04
CA GLU A 119 14.12 -1.15 3.43
C GLU A 119 12.95 -1.86 4.10
N ALA A 120 12.22 -1.16 4.99
CA ALA A 120 11.05 -1.71 5.65
C ALA A 120 9.94 -2.06 4.64
N LEU A 121 9.73 -1.20 3.64
CA LEU A 121 8.75 -1.44 2.58
C LEU A 121 9.16 -2.62 1.69
N LEU A 122 10.42 -2.68 1.23
CA LEU A 122 10.94 -3.79 0.42
C LEU A 122 10.82 -5.13 1.15
N ASN A 123 11.30 -5.17 2.40
CA ASN A 123 11.25 -6.37 3.23
C ASN A 123 9.81 -6.85 3.39
N LYS A 124 8.86 -5.92 3.62
CA LYS A 124 7.46 -6.28 3.77
C LYS A 124 6.84 -6.79 2.47
N ILE A 125 7.13 -6.15 1.33
CA ILE A 125 6.65 -6.60 0.03
C ILE A 125 7.18 -8.00 -0.29
N ASN A 126 8.47 -8.25 -0.04
CA ASN A 126 9.09 -9.54 -0.27
C ASN A 126 8.52 -10.61 0.65
N GLU A 127 8.40 -10.36 1.96
CA GLU A 127 7.76 -11.28 2.91
C GLU A 127 6.38 -11.76 2.40
N ILE A 128 5.56 -10.82 1.92
CA ILE A 128 4.20 -11.12 1.42
C ILE A 128 4.25 -11.94 0.14
N ARG A 129 5.14 -11.60 -0.80
CA ARG A 129 5.27 -12.32 -2.07
C ARG A 129 5.79 -13.74 -1.86
N HIS A 130 6.75 -13.94 -0.96
CA HIS A 130 7.28 -15.24 -0.62
C HIS A 130 6.25 -16.12 0.12
N ALA A 131 5.36 -15.53 0.93
CA ALA A 131 4.31 -16.29 1.60
C ALA A 131 3.19 -16.81 0.68
N LYS A 132 3.12 -16.36 -0.58
CA LYS A 132 2.14 -16.82 -1.57
C LYS A 132 2.59 -18.09 -2.35
N TYR A 133 3.85 -18.50 -2.22
CA TYR A 133 4.45 -19.67 -2.88
C TYR A 133 4.95 -20.68 -1.84
#